data_AF-A0A9D0GDH6-F1
#
_entry.id   AF-A0A9D0GDH6-F1
#
_cell.length_a   1.000
_cell.length_b   1.000
_cell.length_c   1.000
_cell.angle_alpha   90.00
_cell.angle_beta   90.00
_cell.angle_gamma   90.00
#
_symmetry.space_group_name_H-M   'P 1'
#
loop_
_entity.id
_entity.type
_entity.pdbx_description
1 polymer ?
#
loop_
_entity_poly.entity_id
_entity_poly.type
_entity_poly.pdbx_seq_one_letter_code
_entity_poly.pdbx_strand_id
1 'polypeptide(L)'
;MEEQTFALTLHPDTTSGLTTLSDEPPMPDGVWYSAQATGAALNYRFPAGTLSQARYLSADWLLDGDTLAVFVLRLQEGEEGPVFRMTFGFLNQCLARMRIPLEAVNQSQWRYPREGAWLKPLCGGDRVDLHKVDRLQIVLERKGPDPVRFCLTPVTASETEPPRLTSLILPAGPILDELGQSTLRTWPTKTPSVDALVTRLQDQLATAPGRHWPSHFSKWGGWRKQRVEATGFFRTHHDGKRWWLVDPEGYLFWSSGLDCVRFGIESAYEGLEEALTWLPPEDGEFAAAYHGGEPRAFDYLRANFIRAFGPEAASEAWSKVALSMLKEFGFNTVANWSDWEIAQGTLPYVRPMDDTALRRLPAVYRDFPDVYHPDFEAATADFAAQLKDTVDDPAFLGYFLMNEPTWGFASETPAAGMLYTTEW
;
A
#
# COMPACT_ATOMS: atom_id res chain seq x y z
N MET A 1 12.79 16.43 41.70
CA MET A 1 11.80 17.19 40.92
C MET A 1 11.47 16.31 39.75
N GLU A 2 10.27 15.72 39.70
CA GLU A 2 9.78 15.15 38.45
C GLU A 2 9.61 16.30 37.48
N GLU A 3 10.33 16.27 36.35
CA GLU A 3 10.04 17.16 35.23
C GLU A 3 8.58 16.91 34.83
N GLN A 4 7.74 17.94 34.91
CA GLN A 4 6.38 17.86 34.41
C GLN A 4 6.46 17.76 32.88
N THR A 5 6.27 16.55 32.37
CA THR A 5 6.17 16.29 30.93
C THR A 5 4.92 16.96 30.38
N PHE A 6 5.05 17.73 29.29
CA PHE A 6 3.92 18.35 28.62
C PHE A 6 2.93 17.27 28.14
N ALA A 7 1.67 17.39 28.58
CA ALA A 7 0.56 16.59 28.12
C ALA A 7 -0.71 17.45 28.07
N LEU A 8 -1.40 17.44 26.93
CA LEU A 8 -2.62 18.18 26.69
C LEU A 8 -3.69 17.26 26.11
N THR A 9 -4.90 17.30 26.65
CA THR A 9 -6.07 16.60 26.10
C THR A 9 -6.95 17.59 25.34
N LEU A 10 -7.27 17.26 24.09
CA LEU A 10 -8.09 18.04 23.17
C LEU A 10 -9.44 17.38 22.99
N HIS A 11 -10.50 18.17 23.14
CA HIS A 11 -11.87 17.79 22.84
C HIS A 11 -12.37 18.59 21.64
N PRO A 12 -13.19 18.01 20.76
CA PRO A 12 -13.75 18.75 19.64
C PRO A 12 -14.74 19.81 20.14
N ASP A 13 -14.61 21.05 19.67
CA ASP A 13 -15.56 22.14 19.97
C ASP A 13 -16.89 21.92 19.27
N THR A 14 -16.81 21.43 18.02
CA THR A 14 -17.98 21.18 17.18
C THR A 14 -17.77 19.94 16.33
N THR A 15 -18.88 19.35 15.91
CA THR A 15 -18.88 18.33 14.85
C THR A 15 -19.61 18.88 13.62
N SER A 16 -19.25 18.36 12.44
CA SER A 16 -19.92 18.68 11.19
C SER A 16 -20.33 17.38 10.52
N GLY A 17 -21.63 17.14 10.32
CA GLY A 17 -22.12 15.92 9.68
C GLY A 17 -21.87 14.62 10.46
N LEU A 18 -21.51 14.70 11.75
CA LEU A 18 -21.39 13.56 12.66
C LEU A 18 -22.52 13.55 13.68
N THR A 19 -23.04 12.35 13.94
CA THR A 19 -23.97 12.09 15.05
C THR A 19 -23.21 11.37 16.16
N THR A 20 -23.20 11.92 17.37
CA THR A 20 -22.70 11.22 18.56
C THR A 20 -23.68 10.14 18.98
N LEU A 21 -23.19 8.95 19.27
CA LEU A 21 -24.00 7.80 19.71
C LEU A 21 -23.83 7.56 21.21
N SER A 22 -24.84 6.98 21.85
CA SER A 22 -24.89 6.75 23.30
C SER A 22 -24.48 5.32 23.71
N ASP A 23 -24.04 4.50 22.76
CA ASP A 23 -23.55 3.16 23.03
C ASP A 23 -22.35 3.19 23.99
N GLU A 24 -22.21 2.16 24.82
CA GLU A 24 -21.04 2.02 25.69
C GLU A 24 -19.77 1.82 24.85
N PRO A 25 -18.73 2.66 25.02
CA PRO A 25 -17.50 2.53 24.27
C PRO A 25 -16.68 1.34 24.80
N PRO A 26 -15.99 0.60 23.92
CA PRO A 26 -15.09 -0.47 24.34
C PRO A 26 -13.79 0.04 24.97
N MET A 27 -13.48 1.33 24.78
CA MET A 27 -12.32 2.01 25.36
C MET A 27 -12.78 2.98 26.46
N PRO A 28 -12.03 3.13 27.56
CA PRO A 28 -12.26 4.21 28.52
C PRO A 28 -12.26 5.57 27.81
N ASP A 29 -13.21 6.44 28.16
CA ASP A 29 -13.39 7.78 27.59
C ASP A 29 -13.65 7.83 26.08
N GLY A 30 -13.91 6.68 25.44
CA GLY A 30 -14.26 6.62 24.02
C GLY A 30 -15.62 7.25 23.75
N VAL A 31 -15.75 7.91 22.60
CA VAL A 31 -17.02 8.44 22.11
C VAL A 31 -17.32 7.84 20.74
N TRP A 32 -18.53 7.29 20.59
CA TRP A 32 -19.01 6.77 19.33
C TRP A 32 -19.56 7.89 18.45
N TYR A 33 -19.16 7.87 17.17
CA TYR A 33 -19.66 8.76 16.13
C TYR A 33 -20.19 7.95 14.94
N SER A 34 -21.22 8.47 14.28
CA SER A 34 -21.70 7.99 12.98
C SER A 34 -21.65 9.10 11.93
N ALA A 35 -21.24 8.75 10.72
CA ALA A 35 -21.14 9.63 9.57
C ALA A 35 -21.88 9.04 8.37
N GLN A 36 -22.79 9.82 7.79
CA GLN A 36 -23.56 9.41 6.59
C GLN A 36 -22.80 9.70 5.29
N ALA A 37 -22.00 10.77 5.26
CA ALA A 37 -21.32 11.27 4.08
C ALA A 37 -19.83 11.58 4.36
N THR A 38 -19.02 11.63 3.30
CA THR A 38 -17.67 12.17 3.37
C THR A 38 -17.71 13.67 3.71
N GLY A 39 -16.61 14.20 4.23
CA GLY A 39 -16.52 15.57 4.72
C GLY A 39 -17.06 15.75 6.15
N ALA A 40 -17.68 14.73 6.74
CA ALA A 40 -18.03 14.75 8.15
C ALA A 40 -16.77 14.86 9.02
N ALA A 41 -16.80 15.71 10.06
CA ALA A 41 -15.59 16.13 10.76
C ALA A 41 -15.79 16.38 12.25
N LEU A 42 -14.71 16.10 13.00
CA LEU A 42 -14.47 16.63 14.34
C LEU A 42 -13.61 17.89 14.19
N ASN A 43 -14.06 19.02 14.74
CA ASN A 43 -13.37 20.31 14.62
C ASN A 43 -12.88 20.78 15.99
N TYR A 44 -11.62 21.19 16.04
CA TYR A 44 -10.94 21.64 17.25
C TYR A 44 -10.36 23.04 16.99
N ARG A 45 -10.53 23.94 17.94
CA ARG A 45 -10.01 25.30 17.97
C ARG A 45 -9.25 25.52 19.27
N PHE A 46 -8.09 26.12 19.16
CA PHE A 46 -7.24 26.44 20.29
C PHE A 46 -6.36 27.65 19.97
N PRO A 47 -5.81 28.35 20.97
CA PRO A 47 -4.88 29.45 20.71
C PRO A 47 -3.69 29.02 19.86
N ALA A 48 -3.22 29.89 18.97
CA ALA A 48 -1.99 29.67 18.23
C ALA A 48 -0.83 29.37 19.20
N GLY A 49 -0.05 28.34 18.90
CA GLY A 49 1.07 27.89 19.71
C GLY A 49 0.72 26.86 20.79
N THR A 50 -0.54 26.46 20.93
CA THR A 50 -0.95 25.36 21.84
C THR A 50 -0.21 24.06 21.55
N LEU A 51 0.09 23.75 20.28
CA LEU A 51 0.80 22.53 19.88
C LEU A 51 2.32 22.70 19.76
N SER A 52 2.87 23.88 20.08
CA SER A 52 4.29 24.18 19.84
C SER A 52 5.28 23.35 20.65
N GLN A 53 4.87 22.81 21.81
CA GLN A 53 5.68 21.91 22.64
C GLN A 53 5.39 20.43 22.38
N ALA A 54 4.35 20.13 21.58
CA ALA A 54 3.96 18.76 21.31
C ALA A 54 4.89 18.15 20.24
N ARG A 55 5.33 16.91 20.48
CA ARG A 55 6.03 16.08 19.49
C ARG A 55 5.14 15.00 18.89
N TYR A 56 4.03 14.65 19.56
CA TYR A 56 3.11 13.63 19.09
C TYR A 56 1.65 14.05 19.29
N LEU A 57 0.78 13.60 18.38
CA LEU A 57 -0.65 13.50 18.60
C LEU A 57 -1.05 12.03 18.70
N SER A 58 -1.88 11.69 19.69
CA SER A 58 -2.33 10.32 19.92
C SER A 58 -3.81 10.23 20.17
N ALA A 59 -4.44 9.15 19.72
CA ALA A 59 -5.77 8.77 20.14
C ALA A 59 -6.00 7.28 19.87
N ASP A 60 -6.85 6.64 20.66
CA ASP A 60 -7.28 5.27 20.44
C ASP A 60 -8.57 5.26 19.63
N TRP A 61 -8.62 4.36 18.66
CA TRP A 61 -9.65 4.26 17.64
C TRP A 61 -10.18 2.84 17.55
N LEU A 62 -11.50 2.74 17.33
CA LEU A 62 -12.11 1.52 16.84
C LEU A 62 -13.02 1.86 15.66
N LEU A 63 -12.72 1.32 14.49
CA LEU A 63 -13.60 1.41 13.33
C LEU A 63 -14.57 0.23 13.34
N ASP A 64 -15.88 0.51 13.37
CA ASP A 64 -16.94 -0.51 13.40
C ASP A 64 -17.26 -1.01 11.98
N GLY A 65 -18.08 -2.04 11.87
CA GLY A 65 -18.45 -2.71 10.61
C GLY A 65 -17.34 -3.58 10.03
N ASP A 66 -17.38 -3.78 8.72
CA ASP A 66 -16.44 -4.62 7.96
C ASP A 66 -15.78 -3.85 6.80
N THR A 67 -16.13 -2.58 6.63
CA THR A 67 -15.82 -1.74 5.49
C THR A 67 -14.86 -0.63 5.89
N LEU A 68 -13.76 -0.51 5.15
CA LEU A 68 -12.74 0.50 5.40
C LEU A 68 -13.32 1.91 5.30
N ALA A 69 -12.90 2.75 6.24
CA ALA A 69 -13.04 4.20 6.17
C ALA A 69 -11.64 4.84 6.16
N VAL A 70 -11.51 5.95 5.43
CA VAL A 70 -10.26 6.73 5.37
C VAL A 70 -10.52 8.09 5.98
N PHE A 71 -9.66 8.47 6.91
CA PHE A 71 -9.70 9.75 7.61
C PHE A 71 -8.52 10.62 7.17
N VAL A 72 -8.67 11.92 7.32
CA VAL A 72 -7.58 12.88 7.20
C VAL A 72 -7.56 13.77 8.43
N LEU A 73 -6.41 13.81 9.11
CA LEU A 73 -6.13 14.83 10.11
C LEU A 73 -5.57 16.05 9.41
N ARG A 74 -6.07 17.23 9.76
CA ARG A 74 -5.61 18.52 9.23
C ARG A 74 -5.13 19.41 10.37
N LEU A 75 -3.97 20.03 10.20
CA LEU A 75 -3.47 21.11 11.05
C LEU A 75 -3.34 22.35 10.18
N GLN A 76 -3.86 23.48 10.64
CA GLN A 76 -3.92 24.70 9.83
C GLN A 76 -3.51 25.93 10.63
N GLU A 77 -2.79 26.84 9.97
CA GLU A 77 -2.39 28.15 10.50
C GLU A 77 -3.45 29.22 10.19
N GLY A 78 -4.27 29.63 11.15
CA GLY A 78 -5.26 30.69 10.92
C GLY A 78 -6.32 30.32 9.87
N GLU A 79 -7.21 31.26 9.53
CA GLU A 79 -8.37 30.95 8.66
C GLU A 79 -7.98 30.61 7.21
N GLU A 80 -6.97 31.28 6.68
CA GLU A 80 -6.58 31.23 5.26
C GLU A 80 -5.13 30.77 5.07
N GLY A 81 -4.45 30.30 6.13
CA GLY A 81 -3.06 29.88 6.05
C GLY A 81 -2.89 28.41 5.61
N PRO A 82 -1.63 27.96 5.52
CA PRO A 82 -1.28 26.63 5.03
C PRO A 82 -1.92 25.51 5.85
N VAL A 83 -2.15 24.37 5.19
CA VAL A 83 -2.82 23.20 5.78
C VAL A 83 -1.96 21.95 5.61
N PHE A 84 -1.44 21.43 6.71
CA PHE A 84 -0.88 20.10 6.76
C PHE A 84 -1.99 19.05 6.76
N ARG A 85 -1.77 17.93 6.06
CA ARG A 85 -2.69 16.80 6.00
C ARG A 85 -1.96 15.50 6.30
N MET A 86 -2.57 14.65 7.13
CA MET A 86 -2.19 13.24 7.25
C MET A 86 -3.40 12.35 7.00
N THR A 87 -3.36 11.59 5.91
CA THR A 87 -4.39 10.58 5.57
C THR A 87 -4.04 9.25 6.22
N PHE A 88 -5.03 8.55 6.78
CA PHE A 88 -4.87 7.23 7.38
C PHE A 88 -6.20 6.46 7.39
N GLY A 89 -6.14 5.16 7.68
CA GLY A 89 -7.31 4.32 7.92
C GLY A 89 -7.09 3.39 9.12
N PHE A 90 -8.05 2.50 9.36
CA PHE A 90 -7.98 1.52 10.45
C PHE A 90 -8.48 0.16 9.98
N LEU A 91 -7.96 -0.92 10.56
CA LEU A 91 -8.62 -2.23 10.45
C LEU A 91 -9.93 -2.18 11.22
N ASN A 92 -11.00 -2.67 10.61
CA ASN A 92 -12.30 -2.77 11.27
C ASN A 92 -12.26 -3.80 12.42
N GLN A 93 -13.07 -3.57 13.45
CA GLN A 93 -13.20 -4.46 14.63
C GLN A 93 -11.89 -4.73 15.36
N CYS A 94 -10.91 -3.83 15.24
CA CYS A 94 -9.61 -3.96 15.89
C CYS A 94 -9.18 -2.60 16.45
N LEU A 95 -8.85 -2.58 17.73
CA LEU A 95 -8.32 -1.39 18.38
C LEU A 95 -7.03 -0.93 17.69
N ALA A 96 -6.98 0.34 17.34
CA ALA A 96 -5.80 1.00 16.82
C ALA A 96 -5.42 2.18 17.70
N ARG A 97 -4.13 2.46 17.82
CA ARG A 97 -3.64 3.72 18.36
C ARG A 97 -3.02 4.53 17.23
N MET A 98 -3.63 5.67 16.95
CA MET A 98 -3.04 6.69 16.09
C MET A 98 -1.89 7.33 16.86
N ARG A 99 -0.68 7.40 16.28
CA ARG A 99 0.51 8.02 16.88
C ARG A 99 1.24 8.86 15.85
N ILE A 100 0.78 10.09 15.67
CA ILE A 100 1.29 10.98 14.65
C ILE A 100 2.50 11.74 15.22
N PRO A 101 3.72 11.51 14.73
CA PRO A 101 4.84 12.37 15.07
C PRO A 101 4.63 13.74 14.40
N LEU A 102 4.62 14.80 15.20
CA LEU A 102 4.33 16.15 14.72
C LEU A 102 5.47 16.74 13.88
N GLU A 103 6.67 16.14 13.86
CA GLU A 103 7.69 16.48 12.86
C GLU A 103 7.20 16.27 11.41
N ALA A 104 6.16 15.45 11.20
CA ALA A 104 5.52 15.22 9.92
C ALA A 104 5.04 16.51 9.24
N VAL A 105 4.74 17.56 10.02
CA VAL A 105 4.35 18.88 9.49
C VAL A 105 5.45 19.51 8.62
N ASN A 106 6.68 19.03 8.70
CA ASN A 106 7.78 19.47 7.85
C ASN A 106 7.76 18.85 6.45
N GLN A 107 6.86 17.92 6.15
CA GLN A 107 6.70 17.26 4.84
C GLN A 107 7.95 16.49 4.34
N SER A 108 8.94 16.26 5.22
CA SER A 108 10.20 15.60 4.89
C SER A 108 10.04 14.12 4.52
N GLN A 109 8.94 13.49 4.95
CA GLN A 109 8.59 12.11 4.62
C GLN A 109 7.16 12.06 4.07
N TRP A 110 6.94 11.28 3.00
CA TRP A 110 5.60 11.08 2.45
C TRP A 110 4.80 10.04 3.23
N ARG A 111 5.43 8.95 3.68
CA ARG A 111 4.77 7.82 4.34
C ARG A 111 5.45 7.51 5.65
N TYR A 112 4.66 7.43 6.71
CA TYR A 112 5.10 6.93 8.01
C TYR A 112 4.79 5.42 8.14
N PRO A 113 5.52 4.69 9.00
CA PRO A 113 5.20 3.29 9.27
C PRO A 113 3.78 3.12 9.80
N ARG A 114 3.10 2.06 9.38
CA ARG A 114 1.88 1.61 10.05
C ARG A 114 2.24 1.01 11.41
N GLU A 115 1.26 0.96 12.31
CA GLU A 115 1.43 0.31 13.62
C GLU A 115 0.13 -0.38 14.02
N GLY A 116 0.18 -1.67 14.34
CA GLY A 116 -1.00 -2.44 14.72
C GLY A 116 -2.12 -2.21 13.71
N ALA A 117 -3.34 -1.88 14.15
CA ALA A 117 -4.47 -1.62 13.28
C ALA A 117 -4.53 -0.21 12.66
N TRP A 118 -3.56 0.69 12.89
CA TRP A 118 -3.49 2.01 12.26
C TRP A 118 -2.79 1.93 10.90
N LEU A 119 -3.51 2.26 9.83
CA LEU A 119 -3.13 1.94 8.46
C LEU A 119 -2.73 3.17 7.65
N LYS A 120 -1.62 3.01 6.91
CA LYS A 120 -1.16 3.91 5.83
C LYS A 120 -1.19 5.41 6.20
N PRO A 121 -0.45 5.85 7.24
CA PRO A 121 -0.28 7.27 7.51
C PRO A 121 0.55 7.92 6.39
N LEU A 122 -0.11 8.80 5.62
CA LEU A 122 0.45 9.50 4.46
C LEU A 122 0.36 11.01 4.64
N CYS A 123 1.49 11.70 4.51
CA CYS A 123 1.57 13.15 4.57
C CYS A 123 1.20 13.79 3.23
N GLY A 124 0.60 14.97 3.30
CA GLY A 124 0.31 15.82 2.14
C GLY A 124 -0.14 17.21 2.58
N GLY A 125 -0.58 18.03 1.62
CA GLY A 125 -0.82 19.45 1.89
C GLY A 125 0.49 20.22 2.02
N ASP A 126 0.50 21.25 2.85
CA ASP A 126 1.61 22.17 3.01
C ASP A 126 2.42 21.87 4.29
N ARG A 127 3.58 22.53 4.40
CA ARG A 127 4.29 22.64 5.67
C ARG A 127 3.55 23.62 6.58
N VAL A 128 3.50 23.33 7.88
CA VAL A 128 2.93 24.25 8.87
C VAL A 128 3.84 24.44 10.07
N ASP A 129 3.82 25.64 10.64
CA ASP A 129 4.47 26.05 11.87
C ASP A 129 3.53 25.84 13.06
N LEU A 130 3.88 24.91 13.95
CA LEU A 130 3.08 24.58 15.15
C LEU A 130 2.90 25.78 16.10
N HIS A 131 3.73 26.82 16.02
CA HIS A 131 3.53 28.08 16.76
C HIS A 131 2.35 28.90 16.23
N LYS A 132 1.93 28.65 14.99
CA LYS A 132 0.84 29.38 14.31
C LYS A 132 -0.41 28.54 14.12
N VAL A 133 -0.32 27.22 14.26
CA VAL A 133 -1.48 26.32 14.20
C VAL A 133 -2.44 26.66 15.34
N ASP A 134 -3.70 26.94 14.99
CA ASP A 134 -4.79 27.33 15.90
C ASP A 134 -6.02 26.40 15.76
N ARG A 135 -5.90 25.35 14.95
CA ARG A 135 -6.99 24.40 14.69
C ARG A 135 -6.51 23.03 14.23
N LEU A 136 -7.33 22.05 14.55
CA LEU A 136 -7.21 20.67 14.10
C LEU A 136 -8.57 20.21 13.55
N GLN A 137 -8.56 19.42 12.49
CA GLN A 137 -9.75 18.70 12.02
C GLN A 137 -9.43 17.23 11.82
N ILE A 138 -10.38 16.35 12.13
CA ILE A 138 -10.35 14.95 11.71
C ILE A 138 -11.56 14.72 10.82
N VAL A 139 -11.33 14.48 9.55
CA VAL A 139 -12.36 14.45 8.51
C VAL A 139 -12.47 13.05 7.93
N LEU A 140 -13.69 12.54 7.77
CA LEU A 140 -13.96 11.34 6.98
C LEU A 140 -13.80 11.65 5.49
N GLU A 141 -12.69 11.22 4.91
CA GLU A 141 -12.33 11.52 3.52
C GLU A 141 -12.95 10.52 2.54
N ARG A 142 -12.96 9.23 2.88
CA ARG A 142 -13.52 8.17 2.02
C ARG A 142 -14.27 7.13 2.85
N LYS A 143 -15.36 6.61 2.28
CA LYS A 143 -16.19 5.55 2.85
C LYS A 143 -16.77 4.64 1.76
N GLY A 144 -17.19 3.44 2.16
CA GLY A 144 -18.08 2.61 1.35
C GLY A 144 -19.50 3.18 1.25
N PRO A 145 -20.49 2.42 0.74
CA PRO A 145 -21.86 2.89 0.59
C PRO A 145 -22.55 3.14 1.94
N ASP A 146 -22.33 2.28 2.93
CA ASP A 146 -23.02 2.32 4.22
C ASP A 146 -22.48 3.42 5.16
N PRO A 147 -23.25 3.87 6.17
CA PRO A 147 -22.78 4.82 7.17
C PRO A 147 -21.52 4.30 7.88
N VAL A 148 -20.57 5.19 8.14
CA VAL A 148 -19.37 4.85 8.91
C VAL A 148 -19.66 5.07 10.39
N ARG A 149 -19.31 4.10 11.22
CA ARG A 149 -19.33 4.23 12.68
C ARG A 149 -17.93 4.00 13.23
N PHE A 150 -17.48 4.89 14.12
CA PHE A 150 -16.17 4.79 14.74
C PHE A 150 -16.20 5.30 16.18
N CYS A 151 -15.41 4.69 17.05
CA CYS A 151 -15.18 5.13 18.43
C CYS A 151 -13.80 5.78 18.52
N LEU A 152 -13.71 6.90 19.23
CA LEU A 152 -12.49 7.68 19.38
C LEU A 152 -12.35 8.18 20.82
N THR A 153 -11.18 7.99 21.44
CA THR A 153 -10.82 8.70 22.68
C THR A 153 -10.42 10.15 22.40
N PRO A 154 -10.47 11.06 23.38
CA PRO A 154 -9.93 12.42 23.21
C PRO A 154 -8.50 12.40 22.63
N VAL A 155 -8.21 13.37 21.75
CA VAL A 155 -6.88 13.49 21.15
C VAL A 155 -5.93 14.03 22.22
N THR A 156 -4.81 13.38 22.43
CA THR A 156 -3.76 13.87 23.33
C THR A 156 -2.58 14.41 22.53
N ALA A 157 -1.99 15.49 23.01
CA ALA A 157 -0.74 16.04 22.52
C ALA A 157 0.33 15.88 23.61
N SER A 158 1.48 15.30 23.26
CA SER A 158 2.55 14.99 24.22
C SER A 158 3.92 15.33 23.66
N GLU A 159 4.87 15.62 24.55
CA GLU A 159 6.28 15.77 24.20
C GLU A 159 6.98 14.41 24.03
N THR A 160 6.54 13.40 24.77
CA THR A 160 7.07 12.04 24.66
C THR A 160 6.25 11.20 23.69
N GLU A 161 6.92 10.22 23.10
CA GLU A 161 6.27 9.25 22.23
C GLU A 161 5.22 8.43 23.01
N PRO A 162 3.96 8.41 22.57
CA PRO A 162 2.92 7.60 23.20
C PRO A 162 3.31 6.11 23.15
N PRO A 163 3.03 5.31 24.19
CA PRO A 163 3.37 3.89 24.17
C PRO A 163 2.54 3.15 23.11
N ARG A 164 3.16 2.11 22.51
CA ARG A 164 2.48 1.11 21.66
C ARG A 164 1.36 0.43 22.44
N LEU A 165 0.33 -0.01 21.73
CA LEU A 165 -0.64 -0.96 22.32
C LEU A 165 0.05 -2.30 22.55
N THR A 166 -0.17 -2.88 23.73
CA THR A 166 0.37 -4.19 24.12
C THR A 166 -0.68 -5.29 24.14
N SER A 167 -1.94 -4.95 23.92
CA SER A 167 -3.10 -5.86 23.89
C SER A 167 -4.16 -5.31 22.96
N LEU A 168 -4.87 -6.17 22.25
CA LEU A 168 -5.93 -5.72 21.34
C LEU A 168 -7.31 -5.84 21.97
N ILE A 169 -8.19 -4.91 21.60
CA ILE A 169 -9.63 -5.10 21.73
C ILE A 169 -10.14 -5.53 20.37
N LEU A 170 -10.76 -6.70 20.33
CA LEU A 170 -11.31 -7.35 19.15
C LEU A 170 -12.81 -7.65 19.37
N PRO A 171 -13.71 -6.68 19.20
CA PRO A 171 -15.13 -6.87 19.52
C PRO A 171 -15.79 -8.01 18.73
N ALA A 172 -15.30 -8.28 17.52
CA ALA A 172 -15.74 -9.39 16.67
C ALA A 172 -14.84 -10.64 16.77
N GLY A 173 -13.86 -10.67 17.67
CA GLY A 173 -12.82 -11.68 17.73
C GLY A 173 -11.73 -11.52 16.65
N PRO A 174 -10.89 -12.54 16.43
CA PRO A 174 -9.88 -12.52 15.38
C PRO A 174 -10.47 -12.18 14.02
N ILE A 175 -9.78 -11.34 13.25
CA ILE A 175 -10.29 -10.73 12.00
C ILE A 175 -9.82 -11.45 10.73
N LEU A 176 -8.86 -12.38 10.86
CA LEU A 176 -8.28 -13.14 9.77
C LEU A 176 -8.27 -14.64 10.08
N ASP A 177 -8.84 -15.45 9.17
CA ASP A 177 -8.92 -16.91 9.31
C ASP A 177 -7.63 -17.61 8.89
N GLU A 178 -7.58 -18.94 9.04
CA GLU A 178 -6.39 -19.75 8.78
C GLU A 178 -5.97 -19.77 7.31
N LEU A 179 -6.84 -19.35 6.39
CA LEU A 179 -6.58 -19.24 4.96
C LEU A 179 -6.19 -17.81 4.56
N GLY A 180 -6.15 -16.87 5.50
CA GLY A 180 -5.90 -15.45 5.23
C GLY A 180 -7.14 -14.70 4.77
N GLN A 181 -8.34 -15.23 5.00
CA GLN A 181 -9.59 -14.59 4.61
C GLN A 181 -10.20 -13.82 5.79
N SER A 182 -10.93 -12.75 5.50
CA SER A 182 -11.63 -11.98 6.55
C SER A 182 -12.64 -12.86 7.29
N THR A 183 -12.61 -12.85 8.62
CA THR A 183 -13.66 -13.47 9.47
C THR A 183 -14.91 -12.59 9.56
N LEU A 184 -14.78 -11.29 9.30
CA LEU A 184 -15.85 -10.30 9.37
C LEU A 184 -16.83 -10.39 8.18
N ARG A 185 -16.40 -11.03 7.08
CA ARG A 185 -17.16 -11.06 5.82
C ARG A 185 -17.44 -12.48 5.35
N THR A 186 -18.58 -12.60 4.68
CA THR A 186 -18.98 -13.79 3.92
C THR A 186 -19.34 -13.37 2.50
N TRP A 187 -18.84 -14.10 1.50
CA TRP A 187 -19.13 -13.88 0.08
C TRP A 187 -19.29 -15.23 -0.63
N PRO A 188 -19.94 -15.27 -1.81
CA PRO A 188 -20.33 -16.53 -2.46
C PRO A 188 -19.17 -17.50 -2.76
N THR A 189 -17.96 -16.99 -2.98
CA THR A 189 -16.78 -17.78 -3.33
C THR A 189 -15.77 -17.93 -2.19
N LYS A 190 -16.14 -17.57 -0.95
CA LYS A 190 -15.28 -17.76 0.23
C LYS A 190 -14.93 -19.24 0.38
N THR A 191 -13.66 -19.53 0.63
CA THR A 191 -13.18 -20.90 0.77
C THR A 191 -13.55 -21.43 2.15
N PRO A 192 -14.32 -22.52 2.25
CA PRO A 192 -14.90 -22.94 3.53
C PRO A 192 -13.94 -23.73 4.42
N SER A 193 -12.86 -24.27 3.86
CA SER A 193 -11.90 -25.11 4.60
C SER A 193 -10.57 -25.25 3.85
N VAL A 194 -9.55 -25.73 4.58
CA VAL A 194 -8.25 -26.13 4.00
C VAL A 194 -8.43 -27.19 2.91
N ASP A 195 -9.26 -28.22 3.13
CA ASP A 195 -9.49 -29.28 2.12
C ASP A 195 -10.09 -28.74 0.82
N ALA A 196 -11.04 -27.80 0.93
CA ALA A 196 -11.65 -27.16 -0.23
C ALA A 196 -10.65 -26.28 -0.99
N LEU A 197 -9.76 -25.59 -0.26
CA LEU A 197 -8.65 -24.84 -0.85
C LEU A 197 -7.69 -25.77 -1.61
N VAL A 198 -7.23 -26.83 -0.96
CA VAL A 198 -6.27 -27.80 -1.53
C VAL A 198 -6.85 -28.42 -2.80
N THR A 199 -8.10 -28.88 -2.75
CA THR A 199 -8.81 -29.45 -3.91
C THR A 199 -8.85 -28.44 -5.06
N ARG A 200 -9.22 -27.18 -4.77
CA ARG A 200 -9.29 -26.13 -5.80
C ARG A 200 -7.93 -25.86 -6.45
N LEU A 201 -6.86 -25.76 -5.65
CA LEU A 201 -5.52 -25.49 -6.17
C LEU A 201 -5.02 -26.67 -7.02
N GLN A 202 -5.26 -27.90 -6.59
CA GLN A 202 -4.91 -29.11 -7.34
C GLN A 202 -5.66 -29.18 -8.68
N ASP A 203 -6.96 -28.88 -8.69
CA ASP A 203 -7.76 -28.81 -9.93
C ASP A 203 -7.28 -27.72 -10.89
N GLN A 204 -6.93 -26.54 -10.35
CA GLN A 204 -6.36 -25.44 -11.15
C GLN A 204 -5.03 -25.84 -11.79
N LEU A 205 -4.17 -26.55 -11.06
CA LEU A 205 -2.89 -27.02 -11.60
C LEU A 205 -3.10 -28.10 -12.66
N ALA A 206 -4.00 -29.07 -12.40
CA ALA A 206 -4.30 -30.16 -13.34
C ALA A 206 -4.87 -29.64 -14.67
N THR A 207 -5.66 -28.57 -14.64
CA THR A 207 -6.31 -27.99 -15.83
C THR A 207 -5.46 -26.91 -16.53
N ALA A 208 -4.42 -26.40 -15.88
CA ALA A 208 -3.55 -25.34 -16.41
C ALA A 208 -3.02 -25.58 -17.84
N PRO A 209 -2.58 -26.80 -18.24
CA PRO A 209 -2.06 -27.04 -19.59
C PRO A 209 -3.08 -26.81 -20.73
N GLY A 210 -4.39 -26.88 -20.44
CA GLY A 210 -5.46 -26.69 -21.43
C GLY A 210 -5.90 -25.24 -21.63
N ARG A 211 -5.34 -24.29 -20.88
CA ARG A 211 -5.68 -22.87 -20.96
C ARG A 211 -4.80 -22.17 -21.97
N HIS A 212 -5.43 -21.56 -22.96
CA HIS A 212 -4.74 -20.91 -24.08
C HIS A 212 -5.33 -19.54 -24.37
N TRP A 213 -4.52 -18.69 -24.99
CA TRP A 213 -5.04 -17.46 -25.56
C TRP A 213 -6.06 -17.71 -26.67
N PRO A 214 -6.92 -16.72 -26.94
CA PRO A 214 -7.76 -16.73 -28.13
C PRO A 214 -6.94 -16.95 -29.41
N SER A 215 -7.51 -17.68 -30.36
CA SER A 215 -6.82 -18.06 -31.62
C SER A 215 -6.44 -16.88 -32.53
N HIS A 216 -6.92 -15.67 -32.24
CA HIS A 216 -6.56 -14.47 -32.98
C HIS A 216 -5.33 -13.74 -32.40
N PHE A 217 -4.72 -14.25 -31.33
CA PHE A 217 -3.46 -13.77 -30.79
C PHE A 217 -2.28 -14.44 -31.47
N SER A 218 -1.22 -13.70 -31.76
CA SER A 218 0.07 -14.22 -32.25
C SER A 218 0.78 -15.03 -31.15
N LYS A 219 2.00 -15.52 -31.45
CA LYS A 219 2.87 -16.13 -30.43
C LYS A 219 3.14 -15.19 -29.25
N TRP A 220 3.08 -13.89 -29.49
CA TRP A 220 3.37 -12.83 -28.51
C TRP A 220 2.13 -12.07 -28.07
N GLY A 221 0.92 -12.59 -28.31
CA GLY A 221 -0.31 -11.93 -27.89
C GLY A 221 -0.76 -10.74 -28.75
N GLY A 222 -0.11 -10.50 -29.89
CA GLY A 222 -0.47 -9.48 -30.88
C GLY A 222 -1.67 -9.89 -31.74
N TRP A 223 -2.37 -8.93 -32.31
CA TRP A 223 -3.58 -9.15 -33.09
C TRP A 223 -3.27 -9.64 -34.51
N ARG A 224 -3.53 -10.92 -34.79
CA ARG A 224 -3.18 -11.57 -36.06
C ARG A 224 -3.78 -10.93 -37.31
N LYS A 225 -4.82 -10.08 -37.20
CA LYS A 225 -5.46 -9.45 -38.35
C LYS A 225 -4.68 -8.25 -38.91
N GLN A 226 -3.79 -7.65 -38.14
CA GLN A 226 -3.06 -6.46 -38.58
C GLN A 226 -1.58 -6.63 -38.31
N ARG A 227 -0.79 -6.60 -39.38
CA ARG A 227 0.65 -6.80 -39.37
C ARG A 227 1.35 -5.66 -40.09
N VAL A 228 2.46 -5.21 -39.53
CA VAL A 228 3.40 -4.23 -40.05
C VAL A 228 4.81 -4.84 -40.04
N GLU A 229 5.84 -4.04 -40.32
CA GLU A 229 7.22 -4.50 -40.30
C GLU A 229 7.61 -5.12 -38.95
N ALA A 230 8.15 -6.34 -39.00
CA ALA A 230 8.66 -7.08 -37.86
C ALA A 230 10.13 -6.72 -37.62
N THR A 231 10.49 -6.43 -36.37
CA THR A 231 11.87 -6.04 -36.01
C THR A 231 12.55 -7.04 -35.09
N GLY A 232 11.85 -8.10 -34.68
CA GLY A 232 12.33 -9.04 -33.67
C GLY A 232 12.11 -8.60 -32.23
N PHE A 233 11.68 -7.35 -32.00
CA PHE A 233 11.41 -6.80 -30.67
C PHE A 233 10.10 -6.01 -30.64
N PHE A 234 9.60 -5.76 -29.43
CA PHE A 234 8.49 -4.83 -29.22
C PHE A 234 8.89 -3.41 -29.59
N ARG A 235 7.98 -2.67 -30.23
CA ARG A 235 8.19 -1.26 -30.57
C ARG A 235 6.88 -0.50 -30.64
N THR A 236 6.97 0.83 -30.70
CA THR A 236 5.81 1.67 -30.98
C THR A 236 5.55 1.79 -32.49
N HIS A 237 4.30 2.05 -32.86
CA HIS A 237 3.87 2.35 -34.22
C HIS A 237 2.68 3.29 -34.19
N HIS A 238 2.75 4.38 -34.96
CA HIS A 238 1.60 5.23 -35.20
C HIS A 238 1.04 4.95 -36.59
N ASP A 239 -0.22 4.52 -36.68
CA ASP A 239 -0.87 4.12 -37.95
C ASP A 239 -1.48 5.31 -38.73
N GLY A 240 -1.22 6.53 -38.27
CA GLY A 240 -1.82 7.77 -38.78
C GLY A 240 -3.07 8.21 -38.02
N LYS A 241 -3.61 7.37 -37.14
CA LYS A 241 -4.78 7.68 -36.29
C LYS A 241 -4.52 7.46 -34.80
N ARG A 242 -3.78 6.40 -34.44
CA ARG A 242 -3.54 6.00 -33.04
C ARG A 242 -2.15 5.40 -32.88
N TRP A 243 -1.68 5.43 -31.64
CA TRP A 243 -0.50 4.69 -31.21
C TRP A 243 -0.84 3.23 -30.91
N TRP A 244 0.04 2.35 -31.37
CA TRP A 244 0.05 0.93 -31.12
C TRP A 244 1.43 0.53 -30.61
N LEU A 245 1.47 -0.56 -29.86
CA LEU A 245 2.68 -1.37 -29.81
C LEU A 245 2.66 -2.33 -31.01
N VAL A 246 3.81 -2.90 -31.33
CA VAL A 246 3.98 -3.95 -32.34
C VAL A 246 4.78 -5.05 -31.70
N ASP A 247 4.31 -6.29 -31.83
CA ASP A 247 5.02 -7.45 -31.31
C ASP A 247 6.24 -7.83 -32.17
N PRO A 248 7.14 -8.71 -31.68
CA PRO A 248 8.34 -9.13 -32.41
C PRO A 248 8.10 -9.66 -33.84
N GLU A 249 6.92 -10.22 -34.11
CA GLU A 249 6.54 -10.79 -35.41
C GLU A 249 5.83 -9.77 -36.32
N GLY A 250 5.63 -8.53 -35.84
CA GLY A 250 5.06 -7.41 -36.57
C GLY A 250 3.56 -7.22 -36.38
N TYR A 251 2.88 -7.98 -35.50
CA TYR A 251 1.45 -7.81 -35.27
C TYR A 251 1.17 -6.63 -34.34
N LEU A 252 0.10 -5.88 -34.60
CA LEU A 252 -0.30 -4.80 -33.69
C LEU A 252 -0.62 -5.37 -32.32
N PHE A 253 -0.15 -4.68 -31.29
CA PHE A 253 -0.18 -5.14 -29.91
C PHE A 253 -0.82 -4.10 -29.00
N TRP A 254 -1.64 -4.59 -28.08
CA TRP A 254 -2.18 -3.81 -26.97
C TRP A 254 -1.79 -4.55 -25.69
N SER A 255 -0.96 -3.91 -24.86
CA SER A 255 -0.53 -4.49 -23.59
C SER A 255 -1.70 -4.52 -22.62
N SER A 256 -2.08 -5.73 -22.19
CA SER A 256 -3.09 -5.95 -21.16
C SER A 256 -2.56 -7.02 -20.20
N GLY A 257 -2.41 -6.64 -18.93
CA GLY A 257 -1.85 -7.50 -17.90
C GLY A 257 -2.30 -7.08 -16.51
N LEU A 258 -2.00 -7.94 -15.54
CA LEU A 258 -2.14 -7.64 -14.12
C LEU A 258 -0.75 -7.32 -13.55
N ASP A 259 -0.69 -6.28 -12.73
CA ASP A 259 0.48 -5.99 -11.91
C ASP A 259 0.57 -6.99 -10.75
N CYS A 260 1.76 -7.10 -10.15
CA CYS A 260 2.02 -7.96 -8.99
C CYS A 260 1.66 -9.44 -9.22
N VAL A 261 1.92 -9.97 -10.42
CA VAL A 261 1.89 -11.42 -10.68
C VAL A 261 3.14 -12.01 -10.06
N ARG A 262 3.09 -12.27 -8.76
CA ARG A 262 4.21 -12.78 -7.97
C ARG A 262 3.76 -13.81 -6.95
N PHE A 263 4.66 -14.73 -6.59
CA PHE A 263 4.39 -15.72 -5.55
C PHE A 263 4.56 -15.12 -4.15
N GLY A 264 3.77 -14.09 -3.87
CA GLY A 264 3.58 -13.63 -2.52
C GLY A 264 2.66 -12.43 -2.32
N ILE A 265 1.91 -12.47 -1.22
CA ILE A 265 1.05 -11.41 -0.70
C ILE A 265 1.31 -11.29 0.79
N GLU A 266 2.10 -10.28 1.16
CA GLU A 266 2.48 -10.03 2.54
C GLU A 266 1.28 -9.52 3.37
N SER A 267 0.98 -10.22 4.47
CA SER A 267 0.08 -9.74 5.51
C SER A 267 0.88 -9.31 6.73
N ALA A 268 1.14 -8.00 6.84
CA ALA A 268 1.79 -7.41 8.01
C ALA A 268 0.94 -7.63 9.27
N TYR A 269 1.52 -8.24 10.29
CA TYR A 269 0.82 -8.65 11.50
C TYR A 269 1.49 -8.19 12.81
N GLU A 270 2.59 -7.45 12.76
CA GLU A 270 3.23 -6.94 13.97
C GLU A 270 2.24 -6.12 14.84
N GLY A 271 2.06 -6.56 16.10
CA GLY A 271 1.08 -6.00 17.03
C GLY A 271 -0.37 -6.41 16.72
N LEU A 272 -0.56 -7.41 15.86
CA LEU A 272 -1.85 -7.99 15.43
C LEU A 272 -1.92 -9.50 15.60
N GLU A 273 -0.99 -10.11 16.34
CA GLU A 273 -0.92 -11.56 16.56
C GLU A 273 -2.25 -12.11 17.11
N GLU A 274 -2.87 -11.44 18.08
CA GLU A 274 -4.17 -11.81 18.67
C GLU A 274 -5.33 -11.74 17.66
N ALA A 275 -5.16 -11.00 16.56
CA ALA A 275 -6.17 -10.80 15.53
C ALA A 275 -6.18 -11.91 14.46
N LEU A 276 -5.25 -12.87 14.54
CA LEU A 276 -5.12 -13.99 13.62
C LEU A 276 -5.66 -15.27 14.28
N THR A 277 -6.50 -16.05 13.59
CA THR A 277 -6.91 -17.37 14.13
C THR A 277 -5.80 -18.40 14.04
N TRP A 278 -4.83 -18.18 13.15
CA TRP A 278 -3.73 -19.11 12.90
C TRP A 278 -2.47 -18.37 12.46
N LEU A 279 -1.38 -18.67 13.14
CA LEU A 279 -0.01 -18.25 12.83
C LEU A 279 0.92 -19.44 13.22
N PRO A 280 1.61 -20.08 12.28
CA PRO A 280 2.41 -21.29 12.56
C PRO A 280 3.77 -20.94 13.21
N PRO A 281 4.53 -21.90 13.77
CA PRO A 281 5.91 -21.63 14.19
C PRO A 281 6.80 -21.16 13.03
N GLU A 282 7.72 -20.22 13.30
CA GLU A 282 8.60 -19.62 12.28
C GLU A 282 9.62 -20.61 11.70
N ASP A 283 10.02 -21.62 12.47
CA ASP A 283 10.98 -22.67 12.11
C ASP A 283 10.31 -23.96 11.58
N GLY A 284 9.01 -23.89 11.25
CA GLY A 284 8.21 -25.03 10.81
C GLY A 284 8.07 -25.18 9.28
N GLU A 285 7.11 -26.00 8.85
CA GLU A 285 6.77 -26.26 7.45
C GLU A 285 6.50 -24.97 6.64
N PHE A 286 5.96 -23.95 7.31
CA PHE A 286 5.60 -22.66 6.71
C PHE A 286 6.69 -21.59 6.86
N ALA A 287 7.93 -21.95 7.22
CA ALA A 287 9.03 -21.01 7.38
C ALA A 287 9.21 -20.09 6.15
N ALA A 288 9.04 -20.64 4.94
CA ALA A 288 9.15 -19.87 3.71
C ALA A 288 8.03 -18.84 3.49
N ALA A 289 6.94 -18.89 4.26
CA ALA A 289 5.85 -17.92 4.23
C ALA A 289 6.06 -16.75 5.21
N TYR A 290 7.10 -16.79 6.03
CA TYR A 290 7.51 -15.66 6.85
C TYR A 290 8.42 -14.71 6.07
N HIS A 291 8.24 -13.41 6.30
CA HIS A 291 9.11 -12.36 5.79
C HIS A 291 9.93 -11.79 6.94
N GLY A 292 11.26 -11.87 6.87
CA GLY A 292 12.18 -11.46 7.93
C GLY A 292 12.43 -9.95 8.04
N GLY A 293 11.52 -9.12 7.53
CA GLY A 293 11.61 -7.66 7.58
C GLY A 293 10.70 -7.03 8.64
N GLU A 294 10.87 -5.73 8.85
CA GLU A 294 9.93 -4.90 9.64
C GLU A 294 8.97 -4.14 8.70
N PRO A 295 7.65 -4.19 8.93
CA PRO A 295 6.97 -4.95 9.98
C PRO A 295 6.94 -6.46 9.68
N ARG A 296 6.87 -7.28 10.74
CA ARG A 296 6.70 -8.74 10.60
C ARG A 296 5.47 -9.03 9.74
N ALA A 297 5.64 -9.92 8.76
CA ALA A 297 4.58 -10.31 7.84
C ALA A 297 4.55 -11.82 7.60
N PHE A 298 3.35 -12.32 7.34
CA PHE A 298 3.10 -13.73 7.00
C PHE A 298 2.30 -13.82 5.71
N ASP A 299 2.71 -14.70 4.81
CA ASP A 299 2.13 -14.84 3.48
C ASP A 299 1.16 -16.03 3.42
N TYR A 300 -0.13 -15.73 3.54
CA TYR A 300 -1.17 -16.75 3.46
C TYR A 300 -1.32 -17.34 2.05
N LEU A 301 -1.00 -16.60 0.97
CA LEU A 301 -1.01 -17.16 -0.38
C LEU A 301 0.04 -18.27 -0.48
N ARG A 302 1.25 -18.00 -0.01
CA ARG A 302 2.35 -18.97 0.02
C ARG A 302 2.00 -20.16 0.91
N ALA A 303 1.53 -19.92 2.13
CA ALA A 303 1.09 -20.99 3.02
C ALA A 303 -0.01 -21.87 2.41
N ASN A 304 -0.95 -21.26 1.68
CA ASN A 304 -2.03 -21.98 0.98
C ASN A 304 -1.51 -22.90 -0.14
N PHE A 305 -0.49 -22.49 -0.89
CA PHE A 305 0.16 -23.36 -1.87
C PHE A 305 1.03 -24.43 -1.22
N ILE A 306 1.69 -24.12 -0.09
CA ILE A 306 2.43 -25.12 0.71
C ILE A 306 1.49 -26.22 1.19
N ARG A 307 0.30 -25.88 1.70
CA ARG A 307 -0.72 -26.86 2.10
C ARG A 307 -1.10 -27.83 0.97
N ALA A 308 -1.15 -27.35 -0.28
CA ALA A 308 -1.64 -28.14 -1.40
C ALA A 308 -0.55 -28.98 -2.08
N PHE A 309 0.70 -28.52 -2.08
CA PHE A 309 1.79 -29.06 -2.90
C PHE A 309 3.09 -29.33 -2.12
N GLY A 310 3.17 -28.94 -0.86
CA GLY A 310 4.40 -28.95 -0.07
C GLY A 310 5.32 -27.76 -0.38
N PRO A 311 6.30 -27.48 0.51
CA PRO A 311 7.15 -26.30 0.44
C PRO A 311 8.03 -26.22 -0.81
N GLU A 312 8.43 -27.37 -1.36
CA GLU A 312 9.33 -27.44 -2.52
C GLU A 312 8.60 -27.15 -3.84
N ALA A 313 7.37 -27.66 -4.02
CA ALA A 313 6.63 -27.57 -5.28
C ALA A 313 5.67 -26.36 -5.35
N ALA A 314 5.42 -25.69 -4.24
CA ALA A 314 4.44 -24.61 -4.13
C ALA A 314 4.67 -23.47 -5.14
N SER A 315 5.90 -22.99 -5.30
CA SER A 315 6.23 -21.87 -6.20
C SER A 315 6.06 -22.22 -7.68
N GLU A 316 6.50 -23.42 -8.08
CA GLU A 316 6.33 -23.90 -9.46
C GLU A 316 4.85 -24.12 -9.78
N ALA A 317 4.10 -24.72 -8.85
CA ALA A 317 2.66 -24.91 -8.99
C ALA A 317 1.93 -23.57 -9.14
N TRP A 318 2.26 -22.58 -8.30
CA TRP A 318 1.72 -21.23 -8.42
C TRP A 318 2.00 -20.61 -9.77
N SER A 319 3.25 -20.68 -10.26
CA SER A 319 3.66 -20.07 -11.53
C SER A 319 2.86 -20.65 -12.70
N LYS A 320 2.71 -21.97 -12.75
CA LYS A 320 1.91 -22.65 -13.79
C LYS A 320 0.44 -22.23 -13.74
N VAL A 321 -0.15 -22.19 -12.54
CA VAL A 321 -1.55 -21.77 -12.35
C VAL A 321 -1.74 -20.32 -12.78
N ALA A 322 -0.92 -19.40 -12.26
CA ALA A 322 -1.02 -17.97 -12.54
C ALA A 322 -0.92 -17.65 -14.04
N LEU A 323 0.11 -18.15 -14.72
CA LEU A 323 0.29 -17.91 -16.16
C LEU A 323 -0.83 -18.53 -17.01
N SER A 324 -1.35 -19.69 -16.61
CA SER A 324 -2.48 -20.32 -17.30
C SER A 324 -3.75 -19.49 -17.19
N MET A 325 -4.00 -18.88 -16.02
CA MET A 325 -5.19 -18.04 -15.79
C MET A 325 -5.09 -16.72 -16.53
N LEU A 326 -3.90 -16.10 -16.60
CA LEU A 326 -3.68 -14.92 -17.44
C LEU A 326 -4.08 -15.19 -18.89
N LYS A 327 -3.67 -16.35 -19.44
CA LYS A 327 -4.04 -16.77 -20.79
C LYS A 327 -5.55 -16.97 -20.95
N GLU A 328 -6.18 -17.68 -20.02
CA GLU A 328 -7.64 -17.91 -20.02
C GLU A 328 -8.44 -16.60 -19.98
N PHE A 329 -8.00 -15.63 -19.19
CA PHE A 329 -8.64 -14.31 -19.09
C PHE A 329 -8.33 -13.38 -20.26
N GLY A 330 -7.46 -13.79 -21.19
CA GLY A 330 -7.08 -13.01 -22.35
C GLY A 330 -6.04 -11.91 -22.08
N PHE A 331 -5.40 -11.92 -20.91
CA PHE A 331 -4.23 -11.07 -20.65
C PHE A 331 -3.04 -11.58 -21.44
N ASN A 332 -2.32 -10.66 -22.08
CA ASN A 332 -1.19 -10.98 -22.93
C ASN A 332 0.16 -10.54 -22.38
N THR A 333 0.18 -9.86 -21.22
CA THR A 333 1.39 -9.32 -20.62
C THR A 333 1.44 -9.65 -19.14
N VAL A 334 2.60 -10.10 -18.66
CA VAL A 334 2.94 -10.09 -17.23
C VAL A 334 3.40 -8.68 -16.89
N ALA A 335 2.56 -7.92 -16.19
CA ALA A 335 2.74 -6.47 -16.01
C ALA A 335 3.65 -6.15 -14.81
N ASN A 336 3.66 -4.89 -14.36
CA ASN A 336 4.68 -4.38 -13.47
C ASN A 336 4.67 -5.08 -12.09
N TRP A 337 5.80 -5.04 -11.37
CA TRP A 337 5.96 -5.69 -10.04
C TRP A 337 5.69 -7.20 -9.98
N SER A 338 5.74 -7.86 -11.12
CA SER A 338 5.57 -9.31 -11.22
C SER A 338 6.92 -10.03 -11.11
N ASP A 339 6.89 -11.32 -10.77
CA ASP A 339 8.01 -12.25 -10.93
C ASP A 339 8.19 -12.53 -12.43
N TRP A 340 8.69 -11.53 -13.17
CA TRP A 340 8.73 -11.51 -14.63
C TRP A 340 9.55 -12.66 -15.23
N GLU A 341 10.48 -13.24 -14.46
CA GLU A 341 11.29 -14.40 -14.82
C GLU A 341 10.42 -15.60 -15.20
N ILE A 342 9.26 -15.79 -14.56
CA ILE A 342 8.35 -16.90 -14.86
C ILE A 342 7.76 -16.77 -16.28
N ALA A 343 7.72 -15.56 -16.83
CA ALA A 343 7.16 -15.25 -18.14
C ALA A 343 8.17 -15.44 -19.29
N GLN A 344 9.47 -15.45 -18.99
CA GLN A 344 10.53 -15.48 -20.00
C GLN A 344 10.32 -16.61 -21.01
N GLY A 345 10.44 -16.26 -22.30
CA GLY A 345 10.25 -17.19 -23.42
C GLY A 345 8.81 -17.72 -23.63
N THR A 346 7.85 -17.38 -22.77
CA THR A 346 6.47 -17.92 -22.84
C THR A 346 5.39 -16.85 -22.98
N LEU A 347 5.60 -15.66 -22.41
CA LEU A 347 4.65 -14.56 -22.37
C LEU A 347 5.42 -13.22 -22.46
N PRO A 348 4.87 -12.20 -23.14
CA PRO A 348 5.37 -10.84 -23.03
C PRO A 348 5.39 -10.37 -21.57
N TYR A 349 6.43 -9.63 -21.19
CA TYR A 349 6.56 -9.12 -19.83
C TYR A 349 7.25 -7.75 -19.80
N VAL A 350 7.03 -7.04 -18.71
CA VAL A 350 7.74 -5.81 -18.36
C VAL A 350 8.58 -6.03 -17.11
N ARG A 351 9.65 -5.26 -16.94
CA ARG A 351 10.53 -5.34 -15.76
C ARG A 351 10.42 -4.07 -14.91
N PRO A 352 10.04 -4.16 -13.62
CA PRO A 352 10.39 -3.10 -12.67
C PRO A 352 11.90 -3.08 -12.50
N MET A 353 12.52 -1.91 -12.54
CA MET A 353 13.95 -1.77 -12.26
C MET A 353 14.19 -1.47 -10.78
N ASP A 354 15.26 -2.05 -10.24
CA ASP A 354 15.73 -1.75 -8.89
C ASP A 354 16.47 -0.41 -8.91
N ASP A 355 16.02 0.54 -8.09
CA ASP A 355 16.56 1.90 -8.00
C ASP A 355 17.63 2.07 -6.91
N THR A 356 18.10 0.99 -6.28
CA THR A 356 19.13 1.00 -5.22
C THR A 356 20.37 1.78 -5.64
N ALA A 357 20.80 1.65 -6.90
CA ALA A 357 21.94 2.42 -7.43
C ALA A 357 21.69 3.94 -7.36
N LEU A 358 20.48 4.39 -7.69
CA LEU A 358 20.11 5.81 -7.64
C LEU A 358 19.91 6.30 -6.20
N ARG A 359 19.43 5.45 -5.29
CA ARG A 359 19.27 5.78 -3.85
C ARG A 359 20.59 6.02 -3.12
N ARG A 360 21.74 5.68 -3.72
CA ARG A 360 23.07 5.99 -3.16
C ARG A 360 23.43 7.47 -3.31
N LEU A 361 22.76 8.18 -4.22
CA LEU A 361 22.98 9.61 -4.42
C LEU A 361 22.28 10.41 -3.31
N PRO A 362 22.83 11.59 -2.95
CA PRO A 362 22.11 12.53 -2.10
C PRO A 362 20.74 12.85 -2.70
N ALA A 363 19.71 12.93 -1.85
CA ALA A 363 18.38 13.34 -2.26
C ALA A 363 18.20 14.84 -2.04
N VAL A 364 17.67 15.52 -3.06
CA VAL A 364 17.38 16.95 -3.05
C VAL A 364 16.11 17.26 -2.24
N TYR A 365 15.07 16.47 -2.49
CA TYR A 365 13.77 16.57 -1.82
C TYR A 365 13.15 15.17 -1.79
N ARG A 366 12.90 14.68 -0.58
CA ARG A 366 12.44 13.31 -0.31
C ARG A 366 13.32 12.26 -1.01
N ASP A 367 12.85 11.68 -2.11
CA ASP A 367 13.52 10.64 -2.88
C ASP A 367 13.98 11.12 -4.27
N PHE A 368 13.96 12.43 -4.56
CA PHE A 368 14.50 12.97 -5.82
C PHE A 368 16.03 12.93 -5.78
N PRO A 369 16.71 12.12 -6.63
CA PRO A 369 18.16 12.05 -6.63
C PRO A 369 18.78 13.36 -7.14
N ASP A 370 19.90 13.78 -6.57
CA ASP A 370 20.68 14.89 -7.12
C ASP A 370 21.29 14.50 -8.48
N VAL A 371 20.64 14.94 -9.56
CA VAL A 371 21.06 14.67 -10.94
C VAL A 371 22.31 15.45 -11.37
N TYR A 372 22.77 16.40 -10.55
CA TYR A 372 24.01 17.15 -10.76
C TYR A 372 25.18 16.62 -9.92
N HIS A 373 24.93 15.61 -9.07
CA HIS A 373 25.97 14.98 -8.29
C HIS A 373 27.03 14.34 -9.21
N PRO A 374 28.34 14.46 -8.92
CA PRO A 374 29.40 13.91 -9.77
C PRO A 374 29.26 12.41 -10.05
N ASP A 375 28.66 11.66 -9.13
CA ASP A 375 28.45 10.21 -9.26
C ASP A 375 27.17 9.81 -10.02
N PHE A 376 26.35 10.77 -10.47
CA PHE A 376 25.07 10.46 -11.14
C PHE A 376 25.26 9.58 -12.38
N GLU A 377 26.24 9.89 -13.22
CA GLU A 377 26.52 9.10 -14.42
C GLU A 377 26.88 7.65 -14.08
N ALA A 378 27.74 7.43 -13.07
CA ALA A 378 28.11 6.10 -12.61
C ALA A 378 26.91 5.34 -12.02
N ALA A 379 26.05 6.01 -11.24
CA ALA A 379 24.84 5.42 -10.69
C ALA A 379 23.85 5.01 -11.78
N THR A 380 23.68 5.82 -12.84
CA THR A 380 22.81 5.47 -13.97
C THR A 380 23.36 4.30 -14.79
N ALA A 381 24.69 4.18 -14.92
CA ALA A 381 25.31 3.04 -15.59
C ALA A 381 25.13 1.72 -14.81
N ASP A 382 25.26 1.77 -13.47
CA ASP A 382 24.97 0.63 -12.58
C ASP A 382 23.49 0.24 -12.65
N PHE A 383 22.59 1.23 -12.59
CA PHE A 383 21.15 1.03 -12.76
C PHE A 383 20.82 0.34 -14.09
N ALA A 384 21.37 0.80 -15.21
CA ALA A 384 21.12 0.25 -16.54
C ALA A 384 21.71 -1.15 -16.75
N ALA A 385 22.69 -1.57 -15.94
CA ALA A 385 23.33 -2.88 -16.06
C ALA A 385 22.34 -4.05 -15.87
N GLN A 386 21.23 -3.82 -15.17
CA GLN A 386 20.15 -4.79 -14.95
C GLN A 386 19.50 -5.29 -16.25
N LEU A 387 19.58 -4.51 -17.34
CA LEU A 387 18.97 -4.84 -18.63
C LEU A 387 19.80 -5.81 -19.47
N LYS A 388 21.06 -6.06 -19.10
CA LYS A 388 21.99 -6.93 -19.86
C LYS A 388 21.42 -8.32 -20.07
N ASP A 389 20.75 -8.88 -19.08
CA ASP A 389 20.25 -10.26 -19.12
C ASP A 389 19.01 -10.43 -20.00
N THR A 390 18.39 -9.33 -20.46
CA THR A 390 17.16 -9.36 -21.27
C THR A 390 17.26 -8.57 -22.57
N VAL A 391 18.46 -8.13 -22.95
CA VAL A 391 18.67 -7.29 -24.15
C VAL A 391 18.22 -7.99 -25.45
N ASP A 392 18.40 -9.30 -25.52
CA ASP A 392 18.08 -10.12 -26.68
C ASP A 392 16.77 -10.92 -26.51
N ASP A 393 16.01 -10.70 -25.43
CA ASP A 393 14.76 -11.43 -25.20
C ASP A 393 13.60 -10.79 -25.98
N PRO A 394 13.03 -11.46 -27.01
CA PRO A 394 11.90 -10.91 -27.77
C PRO A 394 10.61 -10.80 -26.94
N ALA A 395 10.50 -11.51 -25.81
CA ALA A 395 9.37 -11.40 -24.90
C ALA A 395 9.43 -10.14 -24.02
N PHE A 396 10.58 -9.49 -23.93
CA PHE A 396 10.76 -8.30 -23.13
C PHE A 396 10.14 -7.08 -23.81
N LEU A 397 9.01 -6.61 -23.28
CA LEU A 397 8.26 -5.48 -23.83
C LEU A 397 8.93 -4.14 -23.48
N GLY A 398 9.47 -4.02 -22.27
CA GLY A 398 10.10 -2.81 -21.77
C GLY A 398 10.21 -2.82 -20.24
N TYR A 399 10.75 -1.74 -19.69
CA TYR A 399 11.00 -1.61 -18.25
C TYR A 399 10.44 -0.30 -17.68
N PHE A 400 10.17 -0.32 -16.38
CA PHE A 400 9.81 0.86 -15.59
C PHE A 400 11.00 1.31 -14.75
N LEU A 401 11.32 2.60 -14.82
CA LEU A 401 12.47 3.18 -14.11
C LEU A 401 12.24 3.29 -12.61
N MET A 402 11.04 3.71 -12.21
CA MET A 402 10.65 3.98 -10.83
C MET A 402 9.15 3.69 -10.67
N ASN A 403 8.64 3.84 -9.46
CA ASN A 403 7.22 3.89 -9.19
C ASN A 403 6.88 5.01 -8.20
N GLU A 404 5.89 5.84 -8.55
CA GLU A 404 5.30 6.85 -7.66
C GLU A 404 6.34 7.59 -6.80
N PRO A 405 7.29 8.31 -7.44
CA PRO A 405 8.30 9.04 -6.70
C PRO A 405 7.66 9.96 -5.66
N THR A 406 8.14 9.91 -4.42
CA THR A 406 7.50 10.57 -3.28
C THR A 406 7.53 12.09 -3.37
N TRP A 407 8.51 12.65 -4.09
CA TRP A 407 8.57 14.07 -4.44
C TRP A 407 7.41 14.53 -5.33
N GLY A 408 6.76 13.61 -6.06
CA GLY A 408 5.57 13.91 -6.88
C GLY A 408 4.27 14.07 -6.07
N PHE A 409 4.28 13.72 -4.78
CA PHE A 409 3.14 13.83 -3.87
C PHE A 409 3.30 15.00 -2.89
N ALA A 410 3.66 16.17 -3.42
CA ALA A 410 3.76 17.41 -2.67
C ALA A 410 3.23 18.57 -3.52
N SER A 411 2.66 19.60 -2.87
CA SER A 411 2.43 20.91 -3.50
C SER A 411 3.76 21.64 -3.76
N GLU A 412 4.77 21.32 -2.96
CA GLU A 412 6.12 21.83 -3.04
C GLU A 412 6.89 21.24 -4.23
N THR A 413 7.54 22.09 -5.02
CA THR A 413 8.41 21.65 -6.12
C THR A 413 9.76 21.17 -5.58
N PRO A 414 10.47 20.23 -6.25
CA PRO A 414 11.82 19.85 -5.85
C PRO A 414 12.78 21.04 -5.68
N ALA A 415 12.62 22.10 -6.49
CA ALA A 415 13.42 23.32 -6.40
C ALA A 415 13.16 24.13 -5.11
N ALA A 416 11.91 24.13 -4.60
CA ALA A 416 11.61 24.72 -3.30
C ALA A 416 12.22 23.88 -2.17
N GLY A 417 12.14 22.55 -2.28
CA GLY A 417 12.78 21.62 -1.34
C GLY A 417 14.29 21.86 -1.19
N MET A 418 14.99 22.13 -2.30
CA MET A 418 16.43 22.47 -2.29
C MET A 418 16.76 23.67 -1.40
N LEU A 419 15.92 24.70 -1.37
CA LEU A 419 16.19 25.91 -0.60
C LEU A 419 16.11 25.67 0.91
N TYR A 420 15.37 24.65 1.34
CA TYR A 420 15.23 24.31 2.76
C TYR A 420 16.28 23.31 3.24
N THR A 421 16.82 22.48 2.35
CA THR A 421 17.87 21.49 2.68
C THR A 421 19.29 22.05 2.57
N THR A 422 19.45 23.27 2.06
CA THR A 422 20.75 23.96 1.89
C THR A 422 21.13 24.87 3.05
N GLU A 423 20.29 25.02 4.08
CA GLU A 423 20.68 25.64 5.34
C GLU A 423 21.18 24.56 6.33
N TRP A 424 22.48 24.28 6.28
CA TRP A 424 23.24 23.56 7.31
C TRP A 424 24.42 24.39 7.80
#